data_AF-A0A0N9E7Y2-F1
#
_entry.id   AF-A0A0N9E7Y2-F1
#
_cell.length_a   1.000
_cell.length_b   1.000
_cell.length_c   1.000
_cell.angle_alpha   90.00
_cell.angle_beta   90.00
_cell.angle_gamma   90.00
#
_symmetry.space_group_name_H-M   'P 1'
#
loop_
_entity.id
_entity.type
_entity.pdbx_description
1 polymer ?
#
loop_
_entity_poly.entity_id
_entity_poly.type
_entity_poly.pdbx_seq_one_letter_code
_entity_poly.pdbx_strand_id
1 'polypeptide(L)'
;RIMPICPPPNSTLVYPFIILSIWGMIMTSLIGLRQPDLKALIAYSSVGHMGLVIASTMVQTQWGLAGAMLLMIAHGLTSSALFCLANINYERTLSRTLLLLQGAQIVFPLMATWWVISSLTNMALPPTINFMGELVIFTTLLDWCPLTIVILGVGATITAGYTLYMLMSTQHGKLPPNLLLTPMQTREHLLLTLHILPLTLIILKPN
;
A
#
# COMPACT_ATOMS: atom_id res chain seq x y z
N ARG A 1 -1.86 1.00 24.34
CA ARG A 1 -3.22 1.07 24.92
C ARG A 1 -3.71 2.51 24.78
N ILE A 2 -4.11 2.91 23.57
CA ILE A 2 -4.73 4.20 23.24
C ILE A 2 -6.07 3.79 22.59
N MET A 3 -7.02 3.29 23.35
CA MET A 3 -8.19 4.06 23.79
C MET A 3 -8.91 3.26 24.90
N PRO A 4 -9.62 3.94 25.83
CA PRO A 4 -10.70 4.89 25.51
C PRO A 4 -10.60 6.20 26.29
N ILE A 5 -10.19 7.28 25.63
CA ILE A 5 -10.36 8.65 26.18
C ILE A 5 -11.67 9.27 25.69
N CYS A 6 -12.20 8.80 24.56
CA CYS A 6 -13.53 9.18 24.09
C CYS A 6 -14.45 7.97 24.22
N PRO A 7 -15.63 8.08 24.86
CA PRO A 7 -16.69 7.08 24.69
C PRO A 7 -17.00 6.94 23.20
N PRO A 8 -17.58 5.80 22.75
CA PRO A 8 -18.02 5.65 21.37
C PRO A 8 -18.78 6.92 20.96
N PRO A 9 -18.42 7.56 19.83
CA PRO A 9 -19.23 8.64 19.30
C PRO A 9 -20.66 8.13 19.23
N ASN A 10 -21.64 8.99 19.47
CA ASN A 10 -23.05 8.63 19.35
C ASN A 10 -23.23 7.79 18.08
N SER A 11 -23.92 6.65 18.14
CA SER A 11 -23.85 5.63 17.07
C SER A 11 -24.18 6.19 15.68
N THR A 12 -24.98 7.25 15.63
CA THR A 12 -25.34 8.01 14.44
C THR A 12 -24.20 8.85 13.84
N LEU A 13 -23.29 9.39 14.66
CA LEU A 13 -22.17 10.23 14.21
C LEU A 13 -21.05 9.43 13.56
N VAL A 14 -21.02 8.11 13.76
CA VAL A 14 -19.99 7.22 13.21
C VAL A 14 -20.22 6.94 11.71
N TYR A 15 -21.48 6.81 11.29
CA TYR A 15 -21.82 6.40 9.91
C TYR A 15 -21.21 7.31 8.83
N PRO A 16 -21.24 8.65 8.92
CA PRO A 16 -20.66 9.51 7.89
C PRO A 16 -19.16 9.25 7.66
N PHE A 17 -18.40 8.99 8.73
CA PHE A 17 -16.96 8.72 8.62
C PHE A 17 -16.65 7.34 8.06
N ILE A 18 -17.44 6.31 8.42
CA ILE A 18 -17.32 4.98 7.82
C ILE A 18 -17.66 5.04 6.32
N ILE A 19 -18.75 5.72 5.95
CA ILE A 19 -19.15 5.86 4.54
C ILE A 19 -18.08 6.63 3.76
N LEU A 20 -17.58 7.75 4.29
CA LEU A 20 -16.54 8.55 3.65
C LEU A 20 -15.24 7.75 3.47
N SER A 21 -14.86 6.94 4.45
CA SER A 21 -13.61 6.16 4.39
C SER A 21 -13.69 5.00 3.41
N ILE A 22 -14.79 4.23 3.42
CA ILE A 22 -15.01 3.14 2.46
C ILE A 22 -15.15 3.68 1.03
N TRP A 23 -15.91 4.77 0.85
CA TRP A 23 -16.03 5.42 -0.46
C TRP A 23 -14.71 6.04 -0.92
N GLY A 24 -14.01 6.72 -0.02
CA GLY A 24 -12.70 7.32 -0.28
C GLY A 24 -11.66 6.29 -0.68
N MET A 25 -11.67 5.10 -0.09
CA MET A 25 -10.82 3.98 -0.49
C MET A 25 -11.04 3.62 -1.97
N ILE A 26 -12.29 3.47 -2.43
CA ILE A 26 -12.60 3.19 -3.83
C ILE A 26 -12.12 4.33 -4.72
N MET A 27 -12.49 5.57 -4.39
CA MET A 27 -12.17 6.73 -5.23
C MET A 27 -10.66 6.95 -5.37
N THR A 28 -9.89 6.80 -4.30
CA THR A 28 -8.43 6.93 -4.33
C THR A 28 -7.78 5.80 -5.12
N SER A 29 -8.29 4.57 -5.03
CA SER A 29 -7.82 3.44 -5.84
C SER A 29 -8.09 3.64 -7.34
N LEU A 30 -9.24 4.23 -7.71
CA LEU A 30 -9.57 4.58 -9.10
C LEU A 30 -8.70 5.73 -9.63
N ILE A 31 -8.40 6.74 -8.80
CA ILE A 31 -7.44 7.80 -9.16
C ILE A 31 -6.07 7.18 -9.41
N GLY A 32 -5.65 6.22 -8.58
CA GLY A 32 -4.38 5.50 -8.72
C GLY A 32 -4.18 4.86 -10.10
N LEU A 33 -5.23 4.30 -10.70
CA LEU A 33 -5.17 3.69 -12.04
C LEU A 33 -4.85 4.70 -13.16
N ARG A 34 -5.18 5.97 -12.97
CA ARG A 34 -4.98 7.03 -13.98
C ARG A 34 -3.82 7.96 -13.65
N GLN A 35 -3.14 7.73 -12.53
CA GLN A 35 -2.13 8.65 -12.04
C GLN A 35 -0.82 8.51 -12.85
N PRO A 36 -0.35 9.56 -13.54
CA PRO A 36 0.89 9.50 -14.31
C PRO A 36 2.15 9.72 -13.45
N ASP A 37 1.99 10.28 -12.25
CA ASP A 37 3.08 10.63 -11.33
C ASP A 37 3.28 9.53 -10.29
N LEU A 38 4.47 8.94 -10.24
CA LEU A 38 4.77 7.75 -9.42
C LEU A 38 4.61 8.02 -7.91
N LYS A 39 5.19 9.13 -7.41
CA LYS A 39 5.07 9.50 -5.99
C LYS A 39 3.62 9.80 -5.59
N ALA A 40 2.84 10.41 -6.48
CA ALA A 40 1.43 10.68 -6.23
C ALA A 40 0.58 9.40 -6.25
N LEU A 41 0.89 8.46 -7.15
CA LEU A 41 0.23 7.15 -7.18
C LEU A 41 0.44 6.40 -5.85
N ILE A 42 1.67 6.40 -5.33
CA ILE A 42 1.98 5.82 -4.00
C ILE A 42 1.23 6.57 -2.89
N ALA A 43 1.15 7.91 -2.94
CA ALA A 43 0.38 8.67 -1.96
C ALA A 43 -1.12 8.31 -1.99
N TYR A 44 -1.75 8.20 -3.16
CA TYR A 44 -3.15 7.78 -3.26
C TYR A 44 -3.37 6.35 -2.78
N SER A 45 -2.41 5.44 -3.03
CA SER A 45 -2.46 4.09 -2.46
C SER A 45 -2.50 4.12 -0.92
N SER A 46 -1.72 5.02 -0.30
CA SER A 46 -1.71 5.16 1.16
C SER A 46 -3.03 5.67 1.74
N VAL A 47 -3.68 6.62 1.06
CA VAL A 47 -5.01 7.09 1.48
C VAL A 47 -6.03 5.95 1.42
N GLY A 48 -5.94 5.05 0.44
CA GLY A 48 -6.79 3.87 0.34
C GLY A 48 -6.66 2.93 1.55
N HIS A 49 -5.44 2.50 1.89
CA HIS A 49 -5.20 1.63 3.05
C HIS A 49 -5.56 2.33 4.39
N MET A 50 -5.28 3.62 4.53
CA MET A 50 -5.67 4.37 5.74
C MET A 50 -7.19 4.57 5.83
N GLY A 51 -7.91 4.57 4.71
CA GLY A 51 -9.38 4.51 4.70
C GLY A 51 -9.91 3.27 5.44
N LEU A 52 -9.31 2.10 5.21
CA LEU A 52 -9.66 0.87 5.94
C LEU A 52 -9.37 1.00 7.44
N VAL A 53 -8.25 1.61 7.82
CA VAL A 53 -7.88 1.87 9.22
C VAL A 53 -8.93 2.77 9.89
N ILE A 54 -9.38 3.83 9.23
CA ILE A 54 -10.42 4.73 9.75
C ILE A 54 -11.73 3.97 9.93
N ALA A 55 -12.19 3.22 8.91
CA ALA A 55 -13.42 2.43 9.00
C ALA A 55 -13.38 1.45 10.18
N SER A 56 -12.26 0.73 10.35
CA SER A 56 -12.08 -0.25 11.42
C SER A 56 -12.05 0.37 12.82
N THR A 57 -11.30 1.47 12.99
CA THR A 57 -11.19 2.16 14.28
C THR A 57 -12.52 2.77 14.73
N MET A 58 -13.37 3.18 13.78
CA MET A 58 -14.71 3.71 14.04
C MET A 58 -15.71 2.65 14.52
N VAL A 59 -15.53 1.38 14.13
CA VAL A 59 -16.35 0.25 14.61
C VAL A 59 -15.98 -0.15 16.05
N GLN A 60 -14.78 0.19 16.52
CA GLN A 60 -14.32 0.03 17.91
C GLN A 60 -14.36 -1.41 18.49
N THR A 61 -14.33 -2.44 17.64
CA THR A 61 -14.16 -3.83 18.11
C THR A 61 -12.69 -4.12 18.44
N GLN A 62 -12.45 -5.06 19.37
CA GLN A 62 -11.09 -5.45 19.74
C GLN A 62 -10.30 -6.00 18.54
N TRP A 63 -10.95 -6.81 17.71
CA TRP A 63 -10.40 -7.30 16.44
C TRP A 63 -10.13 -6.15 15.46
N GLY A 64 -11.05 -5.18 15.34
CA GLY A 64 -10.89 -4.04 14.44
C GLY A 64 -9.69 -3.17 14.81
N LEU A 65 -9.52 -2.88 16.11
CA LEU A 65 -8.37 -2.12 16.61
C LEU A 65 -7.05 -2.88 16.41
N ALA A 66 -7.04 -4.20 16.63
CA ALA A 66 -5.85 -5.03 16.39
C ALA A 66 -5.48 -5.05 14.89
N GLY A 67 -6.45 -5.26 14.01
CA GLY A 67 -6.26 -5.22 12.55
C GLY A 67 -5.81 -3.85 12.06
N ALA A 68 -6.39 -2.77 12.59
CA ALA A 68 -6.00 -1.39 12.30
C ALA A 68 -4.54 -1.11 12.68
N MET A 69 -4.12 -1.52 13.88
CA MET A 69 -2.72 -1.38 14.31
C MET A 69 -1.76 -2.16 13.41
N LEU A 70 -2.12 -3.40 13.09
CA LEU A 70 -1.31 -4.29 12.26
C LEU A 70 -1.18 -3.72 10.83
N LEU A 71 -2.27 -3.24 10.24
CA LEU A 71 -2.25 -2.59 8.93
C LEU A 71 -1.46 -1.26 8.96
N MET A 72 -1.57 -0.44 10.00
CA MET A 72 -0.78 0.80 10.11
C MET A 72 0.73 0.54 10.14
N ILE A 73 1.18 -0.44 10.91
CA ILE A 73 2.61 -0.81 10.99
C ILE A 73 3.08 -1.34 9.64
N ALA A 74 2.33 -2.28 9.07
CA ALA A 74 2.71 -2.93 7.83
C ALA A 74 2.70 -1.93 6.66
N HIS A 75 1.63 -1.16 6.51
CA HIS A 75 1.52 -0.11 5.51
C HIS A 75 2.60 0.97 5.68
N GLY A 76 2.95 1.34 6.91
CA GLY A 76 4.02 2.30 7.17
C GLY A 76 5.36 1.84 6.59
N LEU A 77 5.68 0.55 6.68
CA LEU A 77 6.89 -0.04 6.10
C LEU A 77 6.79 -0.24 4.59
N THR A 78 5.63 -0.66 4.06
CA THR A 78 5.45 -0.88 2.61
C THR A 78 5.45 0.43 1.82
N SER A 79 4.72 1.44 2.30
CA SER A 79 4.63 2.75 1.64
C SER A 79 5.96 3.49 1.66
N SER A 80 6.69 3.47 2.77
CA SER A 80 8.04 4.05 2.86
C SER A 80 9.02 3.36 1.91
N ALA A 81 9.01 2.02 1.82
CA ALA A 81 9.81 1.29 0.83
C ALA A 81 9.49 1.71 -0.62
N LEU A 82 8.21 1.85 -0.97
CA LEU A 82 7.76 2.32 -2.29
C LEU A 82 8.19 3.77 -2.56
N PHE A 83 8.09 4.67 -1.57
CA PHE A 83 8.56 6.05 -1.72
C PHE A 83 10.07 6.10 -1.93
N CYS A 84 10.83 5.23 -1.26
CA CYS A 84 12.27 5.12 -1.46
C CYS A 84 12.61 4.57 -2.86
N LEU A 85 11.88 3.57 -3.35
CA LEU A 85 12.02 3.09 -4.73
C LEU A 85 11.71 4.18 -5.76
N ALA A 86 10.64 4.95 -5.55
CA ALA A 86 10.31 6.10 -6.38
C ALA A 86 11.40 7.18 -6.33
N ASN A 87 12.07 7.33 -5.18
CA ASN A 87 13.17 8.29 -5.04
C ASN A 87 14.45 7.83 -5.75
N ILE A 88 14.82 6.56 -5.64
CA ILE A 88 15.97 5.95 -6.34
C ILE A 88 15.82 6.12 -7.86
N ASN A 89 14.60 5.95 -8.37
CA ASN A 89 14.30 6.21 -9.77
C ASN A 89 14.41 7.70 -10.10
N TYR A 90 13.84 8.57 -9.26
CA TYR A 90 13.90 10.03 -9.44
C TYR A 90 15.34 10.57 -9.44
N GLU A 91 16.24 10.05 -8.60
CA GLU A 91 17.66 10.44 -8.59
C GLU A 91 18.37 10.15 -9.92
N ARG A 92 17.86 9.21 -10.72
CA ARG A 92 18.42 8.84 -12.03
C ARG A 92 17.77 9.56 -13.19
N THR A 93 16.46 9.76 -13.13
CA THR A 93 15.69 10.32 -14.25
C THR A 93 15.40 11.81 -14.11
N LEU A 94 15.53 12.36 -12.90
CA LEU A 94 15.11 13.71 -12.52
C LEU A 94 13.63 14.00 -12.86
N SER A 95 12.83 12.95 -13.03
CA SER A 95 11.41 13.03 -13.37
C SER A 95 10.60 12.09 -12.47
N ARG A 96 9.38 12.50 -12.16
CA ARG A 96 8.42 11.68 -11.38
C ARG A 96 7.46 10.88 -12.28
N THR A 97 7.59 11.04 -13.60
CA THR A 97 6.71 10.45 -14.60
C THR A 97 6.92 8.93 -14.69
N LEU A 98 5.86 8.18 -14.42
CA LEU A 98 5.89 6.72 -14.32
C LEU A 98 6.29 6.04 -15.64
N LEU A 99 5.82 6.57 -16.79
CA LEU A 99 6.11 6.00 -18.11
C LEU A 99 7.56 6.19 -18.59
N LEU A 100 8.35 7.05 -17.93
CA LEU A 100 9.74 7.32 -18.33
C LEU A 100 10.70 6.20 -17.89
N LEU A 101 10.26 5.35 -16.95
CA LEU A 101 11.09 4.31 -16.33
C LEU A 101 10.88 2.92 -16.92
N GLN A 102 10.10 2.77 -18.00
CA GLN A 102 9.77 1.48 -18.60
C GLN A 102 11.01 0.61 -18.85
N GLY A 103 10.86 -0.70 -18.62
CA GLY A 103 11.91 -1.68 -18.88
C GLY A 103 13.09 -1.67 -17.90
N ALA A 104 12.97 -1.02 -16.74
CA ALA A 104 14.05 -0.92 -15.75
C ALA A 104 14.61 -2.29 -15.31
N GLN A 105 13.82 -3.36 -15.37
CA GLN A 105 14.25 -4.72 -15.01
C GLN A 105 15.41 -5.23 -15.88
N ILE A 106 15.49 -4.81 -17.15
CA ILE A 106 16.55 -5.24 -18.08
C ILE A 106 17.91 -4.71 -17.62
N VAL A 107 17.94 -3.51 -17.04
CA VAL A 107 19.18 -2.85 -16.59
C VAL A 107 19.47 -3.14 -15.12
N PHE A 108 18.44 -3.19 -14.26
CA PHE A 108 18.58 -3.35 -12.82
C PHE A 108 17.76 -4.53 -12.28
N PRO A 109 18.18 -5.78 -12.54
CA PRO A 109 17.41 -6.96 -12.13
C PRO A 109 17.23 -7.05 -10.60
N LEU A 110 18.25 -6.71 -9.82
CA LEU A 110 18.15 -6.71 -8.36
C LEU A 110 17.24 -5.58 -7.85
N MET A 111 17.16 -4.44 -8.54
CA MET A 111 16.20 -3.40 -8.17
C MET A 111 14.77 -3.85 -8.48
N ALA A 112 14.58 -4.56 -9.60
CA ALA A 112 13.29 -5.13 -9.96
C ALA A 112 12.78 -6.13 -8.92
N THR A 113 13.64 -6.92 -8.27
CA THR A 113 13.20 -7.80 -7.17
C THR A 113 12.64 -7.00 -5.99
N TRP A 114 13.23 -5.85 -5.66
CA TRP A 114 12.68 -4.98 -4.60
C TRP A 114 11.35 -4.35 -5.01
N TRP A 115 11.18 -3.98 -6.28
CA TRP A 115 9.91 -3.52 -6.84
C TRP A 115 8.83 -4.61 -6.75
N VAL A 116 9.16 -5.85 -7.10
CA VAL A 116 8.23 -6.98 -6.99
C VAL A 116 7.86 -7.23 -5.52
N ILE A 117 8.82 -7.32 -4.61
CA ILE A 117 8.53 -7.58 -3.19
C ILE A 117 7.66 -6.46 -2.61
N SER A 118 8.03 -5.20 -2.79
CA SER A 118 7.26 -4.06 -2.26
C SER A 118 5.85 -3.96 -2.86
N SER A 119 5.68 -4.19 -4.16
CA SER A 119 4.36 -4.22 -4.80
C SER A 119 3.49 -5.38 -4.31
N LEU A 120 4.06 -6.58 -4.10
CA LEU A 120 3.36 -7.73 -3.52
C LEU A 120 2.89 -7.44 -2.09
N THR A 121 3.72 -6.77 -1.29
CA THR A 121 3.30 -6.32 0.05
C THR A 121 2.20 -5.25 -0.01
N ASN A 122 2.27 -4.32 -0.98
CA ASN A 122 1.27 -3.25 -1.11
C ASN A 122 -0.10 -3.76 -1.59
N MET A 123 -0.14 -4.77 -2.46
CA MET A 123 -1.41 -5.41 -2.86
C MET A 123 -1.95 -6.42 -1.84
N ALA A 124 -1.32 -6.52 -0.66
CA ALA A 124 -1.72 -7.42 0.41
C ALA A 124 -1.79 -8.90 -0.04
N LEU A 125 -0.74 -9.40 -0.72
CA LEU A 125 -0.69 -10.82 -1.11
C LEU A 125 -0.44 -11.73 0.13
N PRO A 126 -1.11 -12.87 0.30
CA PRO A 126 -0.73 -13.85 1.34
C PRO A 126 0.70 -14.37 1.10
N PRO A 127 1.59 -14.48 2.12
CA PRO A 127 1.36 -14.39 3.58
C PRO A 127 1.78 -13.04 4.22
N THR A 128 1.60 -11.90 3.54
CA THR A 128 2.08 -10.59 4.05
C THR A 128 1.26 -10.06 5.24
N ILE A 129 1.87 -9.15 6.01
CA ILE A 129 1.20 -8.53 7.17
C ILE A 129 0.09 -7.58 6.72
N ASN A 130 0.25 -6.90 5.57
CA ASN A 130 -0.82 -6.10 4.97
C ASN A 130 -2.07 -6.98 4.76
N PHE A 131 -1.89 -8.20 4.22
CA PHE A 131 -2.99 -9.15 4.08
C PHE A 131 -3.65 -9.51 5.42
N MET A 132 -2.85 -9.84 6.44
CA MET A 132 -3.38 -10.18 7.75
C MET A 132 -4.17 -9.01 8.37
N GLY A 133 -3.69 -7.78 8.20
CA GLY A 133 -4.35 -6.57 8.71
C GLY A 133 -5.65 -6.30 7.99
N GLU A 134 -5.63 -6.35 6.66
CA GLU A 134 -6.83 -6.16 5.83
C GLU A 134 -7.87 -7.24 6.08
N LEU A 135 -7.47 -8.50 6.23
CA LEU A 135 -8.39 -9.61 6.51
C LEU A 135 -9.09 -9.42 7.85
N VAL A 136 -8.35 -9.07 8.91
CA VAL A 136 -8.97 -8.79 10.23
C VAL A 136 -9.94 -7.61 10.12
N ILE A 137 -9.57 -6.53 9.41
CA ILE A 137 -10.47 -5.41 9.18
C ILE A 137 -11.73 -5.85 8.41
N PHE A 138 -11.58 -6.69 7.38
CA PHE A 138 -12.71 -7.19 6.59
C PHE A 138 -13.66 -8.01 7.44
N THR A 139 -13.15 -8.88 8.32
CA THR A 139 -14.01 -9.65 9.24
C THR A 139 -14.81 -8.73 10.17
N THR A 140 -14.17 -7.68 10.68
CA THR A 140 -14.84 -6.73 11.60
C THR A 140 -15.90 -5.88 10.93
N LEU A 141 -15.69 -5.50 9.66
CA LEU A 141 -16.66 -4.75 8.87
C LEU A 141 -17.79 -5.65 8.38
N LEU A 142 -17.52 -6.93 8.12
CA LEU A 142 -18.53 -7.93 7.77
C LEU A 142 -19.48 -8.15 8.95
N ASP A 143 -18.94 -8.29 10.16
CA ASP A 143 -19.74 -8.41 11.39
C ASP A 143 -20.58 -7.15 11.65
N TRP A 144 -20.06 -5.97 11.31
CA TRP A 144 -20.79 -4.70 11.46
C TRP A 144 -21.92 -4.52 10.43
N CYS A 145 -21.64 -4.76 9.14
CA CYS A 145 -22.63 -4.75 8.07
C CYS A 145 -22.16 -5.67 6.94
N PRO A 146 -22.86 -6.80 6.69
CA PRO A 146 -22.43 -7.79 5.70
C PRO A 146 -22.26 -7.24 4.28
N LEU A 147 -23.00 -6.18 3.91
CA LEU A 147 -22.93 -5.57 2.59
C LEU A 147 -21.56 -4.91 2.31
N THR A 148 -20.81 -4.57 3.35
CA THR A 148 -19.48 -3.97 3.20
C THR A 148 -18.49 -4.91 2.51
N ILE A 149 -18.66 -6.23 2.60
CA ILE A 149 -17.72 -7.21 2.00
C ILE A 149 -17.62 -7.07 0.48
N VAL A 150 -18.73 -6.75 -0.20
CA VAL A 150 -18.74 -6.55 -1.65
C VAL A 150 -17.90 -5.32 -2.00
N ILE A 151 -18.07 -4.24 -1.24
CA ILE A 151 -17.37 -2.98 -1.46
C ILE A 151 -15.87 -3.14 -1.16
N LEU A 152 -15.53 -3.82 -0.08
CA LEU A 152 -14.15 -4.13 0.31
C LEU A 152 -13.46 -5.04 -0.71
N GLY A 153 -14.16 -6.06 -1.22
CA GLY A 153 -13.66 -6.93 -2.28
C GLY A 153 -13.39 -6.17 -3.58
N VAL A 154 -14.30 -5.28 -3.99
CA VAL A 154 -14.06 -4.38 -5.13
C VAL A 154 -12.87 -3.47 -4.87
N GLY A 155 -12.78 -2.86 -3.68
CA GLY A 155 -11.62 -2.05 -3.28
C GLY A 155 -10.30 -2.81 -3.41
N ALA A 156 -10.22 -4.01 -2.84
CA ALA A 156 -9.02 -4.87 -2.88
C ALA A 156 -8.63 -5.29 -4.30
N THR A 157 -9.60 -5.53 -5.18
CA THR A 157 -9.28 -5.85 -6.59
C THR A 157 -8.73 -4.64 -7.34
N ILE A 158 -9.25 -3.43 -7.06
CA ILE A 158 -8.70 -2.19 -7.67
C ILE A 158 -7.32 -1.89 -7.09
N THR A 159 -7.06 -2.16 -5.80
CA THR A 159 -5.72 -1.99 -5.22
C THR A 159 -4.70 -2.92 -5.84
N ALA A 160 -5.05 -4.20 -6.04
CA ALA A 160 -4.23 -5.12 -6.82
C ALA A 160 -4.03 -4.62 -8.27
N GLY A 161 -5.07 -4.08 -8.89
CA GLY A 161 -5.02 -3.53 -10.25
C GLY A 161 -4.01 -2.39 -10.41
N TYR A 162 -4.09 -1.33 -9.59
CA TYR A 162 -3.18 -0.19 -9.74
C TYR A 162 -1.74 -0.51 -9.30
N THR A 163 -1.54 -1.42 -8.33
CA THR A 163 -0.20 -1.85 -7.90
C THR A 163 0.50 -2.67 -8.97
N LEU A 164 -0.22 -3.59 -9.62
CA LEU A 164 0.29 -4.31 -10.78
C LEU A 164 0.56 -3.37 -11.95
N TYR A 165 -0.31 -2.39 -12.20
CA TYR A 165 -0.08 -1.36 -13.20
C TYR A 165 1.22 -0.57 -12.91
N MET A 166 1.44 -0.14 -11.67
CA MET A 166 2.67 0.52 -11.23
C MET A 166 3.92 -0.34 -11.47
N LEU A 167 3.85 -1.64 -11.13
CA LEU A 167 4.96 -2.58 -11.35
C LEU A 167 5.25 -2.77 -12.84
N MET A 168 4.22 -3.05 -13.65
CA MET A 168 4.40 -3.33 -15.08
C MET A 168 4.88 -2.10 -15.85
N SER A 169 4.32 -0.93 -15.54
CA SER A 169 4.70 0.31 -16.21
C SER A 169 6.12 0.80 -15.90
N THR A 170 6.67 0.43 -14.74
CA THR A 170 8.05 0.78 -14.36
C THR A 170 9.05 -0.32 -14.71
N GLN A 171 8.74 -1.60 -14.47
CA GLN A 171 9.73 -2.67 -14.62
C GLN A 171 9.70 -3.34 -15.99
N HIS A 172 8.52 -3.45 -16.61
CA HIS A 172 8.34 -4.15 -17.87
C HIS A 172 8.41 -3.20 -19.08
N GLY A 173 8.60 -3.76 -20.26
CA GLY A 173 8.68 -3.02 -21.52
C GLY A 173 10.11 -2.74 -21.98
N LYS A 174 10.24 -1.79 -22.91
CA LYS A 174 11.52 -1.39 -23.50
C LYS A 174 11.99 -0.10 -22.85
N LEU A 175 13.29 -0.04 -22.55
CA LEU A 175 13.91 1.19 -22.08
C LEU A 175 13.86 2.28 -23.16
N PRO A 176 13.52 3.53 -22.80
CA PRO A 176 13.61 4.63 -23.73
C PRO A 176 15.09 4.84 -24.13
N PRO A 177 15.38 5.04 -25.43
CA PRO A 177 16.74 4.99 -25.98
C PRO A 177 17.66 6.11 -25.46
N ASN A 178 17.09 7.19 -24.93
CA ASN A 178 17.84 8.39 -24.54
C ASN A 178 18.14 8.47 -23.03
N LEU A 179 17.87 7.41 -22.26
CA LEU A 179 18.15 7.40 -20.82
C LEU A 179 19.55 6.84 -20.52
N LEU A 180 20.41 7.68 -19.96
CA LEU A 180 21.68 7.26 -19.38
C LEU A 180 21.48 6.98 -17.88
N LEU A 181 21.36 5.71 -17.52
CA LEU A 181 21.12 5.26 -16.15
C LEU A 181 22.43 4.95 -15.43
N THR A 182 22.65 5.56 -14.27
CA THR A 182 23.79 5.25 -13.40
C THR A 182 23.57 3.94 -12.63
N PRO A 183 24.64 3.16 -12.36
CA PRO A 183 24.51 1.88 -11.66
C PRO A 183 23.91 2.03 -10.26
N MET A 184 23.30 0.95 -9.75
CA MET A 184 22.72 0.90 -8.41
C MET A 184 23.82 0.91 -7.35
N GLN A 185 23.59 1.67 -6.27
CA GLN A 185 24.55 1.82 -5.17
C GLN A 185 24.19 0.89 -4.01
N THR A 186 25.20 0.45 -3.26
CA THR A 186 24.99 -0.43 -2.09
C THR A 186 24.10 0.21 -1.03
N ARG A 187 24.16 1.54 -0.85
CA ARG A 187 23.28 2.28 0.07
C ARG A 187 21.80 2.11 -0.26
N GLU A 188 21.45 2.00 -1.55
CA GLU A 188 20.06 1.89 -2.01
C GLU A 188 19.50 0.51 -1.69
N HIS A 189 20.30 -0.54 -1.90
CA HIS A 189 19.94 -1.89 -1.49
C HIS A 189 19.85 -2.03 0.03
N LEU A 190 20.81 -1.48 0.78
CA LEU A 190 20.77 -1.49 2.24
C LEU A 190 19.50 -0.81 2.75
N LEU A 191 19.14 0.35 2.20
CA LEU A 191 17.91 1.06 2.57
C LEU A 191 16.68 0.16 2.39
N LEU A 192 16.54 -0.50 1.24
CA LEU A 192 15.39 -1.35 0.96
C LEU A 192 15.38 -2.61 1.85
N THR A 193 16.55 -3.20 2.11
CA THR A 193 16.65 -4.33 3.05
C THR A 193 16.16 -3.96 4.43
N LEU A 194 16.47 -2.75 4.93
CA LEU A 194 16.04 -2.28 6.25
C LEU A 194 14.54 -2.03 6.34
N HIS A 195 13.84 -1.81 5.23
CA HIS A 195 12.38 -1.70 5.21
C HIS A 195 11.70 -3.07 5.13
N ILE A 196 12.23 -3.97 4.29
CA ILE A 196 11.63 -5.30 4.04
C ILE A 196 11.95 -6.29 5.15
N LEU A 197 13.13 -6.23 5.77
CA LEU A 197 13.54 -7.18 6.80
C LEU A 197 12.63 -7.15 8.04
N PRO A 198 12.19 -6.00 8.57
CA PRO A 198 11.18 -5.96 9.63
C PRO A 198 9.85 -6.58 9.20
N LEU A 199 9.41 -6.34 7.95
CA LEU A 199 8.19 -6.96 7.42
C LEU A 199 8.33 -8.49 7.39
N THR A 200 9.45 -9.04 6.96
CA THR A 200 9.62 -10.51 6.93
C THR A 200 9.74 -11.11 8.32
N LEU A 201 10.38 -10.42 9.26
CA LEU A 201 10.50 -10.88 10.65
C LEU A 201 9.14 -10.95 11.36
N ILE A 202 8.27 -9.96 11.16
CA ILE A 202 6.93 -9.95 11.77
C ILE A 202 6.04 -11.05 11.14
N ILE A 203 6.23 -11.40 9.86
CA ILE A 203 5.55 -12.58 9.25
C ILE A 203 5.96 -13.86 9.95
N LEU A 204 7.26 -14.04 10.22
CA LEU A 204 7.79 -15.25 10.87
C LEU A 204 7.34 -15.39 12.32
N LYS A 205 7.22 -14.27 13.03
CA LYS A 205 6.80 -14.24 14.43
C LYS A 205 5.83 -13.07 14.68
N PRO A 206 4.52 -13.28 14.45
CA PRO A 206 3.51 -12.24 14.64
C PRO A 206 3.13 -12.01 16.11
N ASN A 207 3.63 -12.86 17.02
CA ASN A 207 3.32 -12.86 18.46
C ASN A 207 4.28 -12.01 19.30
#